data_AF-A0A9X3EL20-F1
#
_entry.id   AF-A0A9X3EL20-F1
#
_cell.length_a   1.000
_cell.length_b   1.000
_cell.length_c   1.000
_cell.angle_alpha   90.00
_cell.angle_beta   90.00
_cell.angle_gamma   90.00
#
_symmetry.space_group_name_H-M   'P 1'
#
loop_
_entity.id
_entity.type
_entity.pdbx_description
1 polymer ?
#
loop_
_entity_poly.entity_id
_entity_poly.type
_entity_poly.pdbx_seq_one_letter_code
_entity_poly.pdbx_strand_id
1 'polypeptide(L)' 'MAPRAVRAKPEDNWTGYKGFIHQVLLENYLKMHPAPEDCEYYICGPPMMNAAVIKMLTDLGVEPENIMMDDFGG' A
#
# COMPACT_ATOMS: atom_id res chain seq x y z
N MET A 1 -8.42 -15.07 3.46
CA MET A 1 -6.94 -15.07 3.58
C MET A 1 -6.51 -13.76 4.21
N ALA A 2 -5.56 -13.74 5.14
CA ALA A 2 -5.06 -12.48 5.73
C ALA A 2 -4.11 -11.75 4.77
N PRO A 3 -4.02 -10.41 4.79
CA PRO A 3 -3.02 -9.69 4.02
C PRO A 3 -1.62 -10.22 4.34
N ARG A 4 -0.74 -10.28 3.34
CA ARG A 4 0.67 -10.68 3.55
C ARG A 4 1.50 -9.44 3.87
N ALA A 5 2.06 -9.42 5.08
CA ALA A 5 3.08 -8.46 5.48
C ALA A 5 4.47 -8.99 5.08
N VAL A 6 5.44 -8.09 4.89
CA VAL A 6 6.84 -8.46 4.87
C VAL A 6 7.20 -8.99 6.26
N ARG A 7 7.45 -10.31 6.33
CA ARG A 7 7.86 -11.05 7.52
C ARG A 7 9.24 -11.60 7.28
N ALA A 8 10.25 -10.81 7.62
CA ALA A 8 11.63 -11.26 7.53
C ALA A 8 11.92 -12.33 8.59
N LYS A 9 12.62 -13.37 8.18
CA LYS A 9 13.19 -14.40 9.05
C LYS A 9 14.61 -13.98 9.48
N PRO A 10 15.17 -14.59 10.55
CA PRO A 10 16.53 -14.30 10.98
C PRO A 10 17.58 -14.47 9.87
N GLU A 11 17.45 -15.50 9.03
CA GLU A 11 18.36 -15.80 7.92
C GLU A 11 18.32 -14.77 6.78
N ASP A 12 17.25 -13.98 6.68
CA ASP A 12 17.10 -12.99 5.61
C ASP A 12 18.03 -11.78 5.83
N ASN A 13 18.62 -11.62 7.03
CA ASN A 13 19.41 -10.46 7.43
C ASN A 13 18.77 -9.11 7.03
N TRP A 14 17.42 -9.06 7.04
CA TRP A 14 16.66 -7.95 6.47
C TRP A 14 16.62 -6.73 7.40
N THR A 15 17.21 -5.64 6.93
CA THR A 15 17.26 -4.33 7.60
C THR A 15 16.25 -3.32 7.05
N GLY A 16 15.50 -3.68 6.00
CA GLY A 16 14.50 -2.81 5.39
C GLY A 16 13.18 -2.77 6.17
N TYR A 17 12.19 -2.08 5.59
CA TYR A 17 10.85 -1.98 6.16
C TYR A 17 10.16 -3.35 6.30
N LYS A 18 9.34 -3.48 7.34
CA LYS A 18 8.60 -4.68 7.72
C LYS A 18 7.14 -4.30 7.98
N GLY A 19 6.22 -5.26 7.86
CA GLY A 19 4.79 -5.02 8.06
C GLY A 19 4.01 -4.94 6.74
N PHE A 20 2.82 -4.35 6.81
CA PHE A 20 1.94 -4.21 5.64
C PHE A 20 2.32 -3.00 4.80
N ILE A 21 2.29 -3.16 3.47
CA ILE A 21 2.79 -2.12 2.57
C ILE A 21 2.03 -0.79 2.69
N HIS A 22 0.71 -0.81 2.90
CA HIS A 22 -0.08 0.43 3.09
C HIS A 22 0.35 1.22 4.33
N GLN A 23 0.74 0.54 5.43
CA GLN A 23 1.25 1.20 6.64
C GLN A 23 2.67 1.73 6.42
N VAL A 24 3.53 0.94 5.78
CA VAL A 24 4.90 1.35 5.46
C VAL A 24 4.87 2.59 4.55
N LEU A 25 4.06 2.58 3.50
CA LEU A 25 3.90 3.70 2.57
C LEU A 25 3.35 4.95 3.27
N LEU A 26 2.35 4.78 4.14
CA LEU A 26 1.78 5.88 4.91
C LEU A 26 2.82 6.53 5.82
N GLU A 27 3.45 5.76 6.71
CA GLU A 27 4.32 6.31 7.76
C GLU A 27 5.64 6.87 7.21
N ASN A 28 6.16 6.31 6.13
CA ASN A 28 7.48 6.69 5.60
C ASN A 28 7.41 7.67 4.42
N TYR A 29 6.22 7.95 3.88
CA TYR A 29 6.07 8.83 2.73
C TYR A 29 4.78 9.65 2.76
N LEU A 30 3.61 9.03 2.61
CA LEU A 30 2.37 9.76 2.31
C LEU A 30 1.90 10.68 3.44
N LYS A 31 2.16 10.33 4.70
CA LYS A 31 1.83 11.16 5.86
C LYS A 31 2.50 12.53 5.84
N MET A 32 3.65 12.65 5.18
CA MET A 32 4.41 13.91 5.06
C MET A 32 4.36 14.48 3.64
N HIS A 33 3.64 13.83 2.72
CA HIS A 33 3.51 14.30 1.35
C HIS A 33 2.57 15.51 1.32
N PRO A 34 2.93 16.62 0.65
CA PRO A 34 2.16 17.86 0.70
C PRO A 34 0.82 17.80 -0.06
N ALA A 35 0.72 16.93 -1.07
CA ALA A 35 -0.48 16.73 -1.88
C ALA A 35 -0.57 15.29 -2.42
N PRO A 36 -0.84 14.28 -1.56
CA PRO A 36 -0.97 12.88 -2.00
C PRO A 36 -2.11 12.67 -3.02
N GLU A 37 -3.14 13.50 -3.03
CA GLU A 37 -4.29 13.49 -3.95
C GLU A 37 -3.90 13.80 -5.41
N ASP A 38 -2.81 14.55 -5.61
CA ASP A 38 -2.30 14.93 -6.94
C ASP A 38 -1.42 13.83 -7.58
N CYS A 39 -1.23 12.70 -6.91
CA CYS A 39 -0.46 11.56 -7.41
C CYS A 39 -1.35 10.51 -8.08
N GLU A 40 -0.81 9.82 -9.08
CA GLU A 40 -1.44 8.65 -9.70
C GLU A 40 -0.92 7.37 -9.03
N TYR A 41 -1.83 6.50 -8.58
CA TYR A 41 -1.52 5.28 -7.83
C TYR A 41 -1.85 4.04 -8.65
N TYR A 42 -0.82 3.34 -9.08
CA TYR A 42 -0.94 2.06 -9.78
C TYR A 42 -0.73 0.91 -8.80
N ILE A 43 -1.77 0.11 -8.56
CA ILE A 43 -1.75 -0.96 -7.56
C ILE A 43 -2.10 -2.32 -8.18
N CYS A 44 -1.40 -3.35 -7.73
CA CYS A 44 -1.69 -4.74 -8.07
C CYS A 44 -1.23 -5.63 -6.92
N GLY A 45 -2.12 -6.49 -6.44
CA GLY A 45 -1.79 -7.51 -5.46
C GLY A 45 -3.01 -8.26 -4.96
N PRO A 46 -2.87 -9.02 -3.86
CA PRO A 46 -3.95 -9.83 -3.32
C PRO A 46 -5.16 -8.96 -2.90
N PRO A 47 -6.41 -9.48 -2.95
CA PRO A 47 -7.61 -8.70 -2.65
C PRO A 47 -7.56 -7.91 -1.32
N MET A 48 -7.01 -8.53 -0.27
CA MET A 48 -6.85 -7.86 1.04
C MET A 48 -5.80 -6.74 1.04
N MET A 49 -4.78 -6.83 0.20
CA MET A 49 -3.80 -5.77 0.04
C MET A 49 -4.42 -4.58 -0.69
N ASN A 50 -5.07 -4.84 -1.83
CA ASN A 50 -5.71 -3.80 -2.63
C ASN A 50 -6.75 -3.05 -1.81
N ALA A 51 -7.64 -3.76 -1.11
CA ALA A 51 -8.64 -3.14 -0.25
C ALA A 51 -8.03 -2.24 0.85
N ALA A 52 -6.93 -2.67 1.46
CA ALA A 52 -6.24 -1.88 2.50
C ALA A 52 -5.54 -0.64 1.93
N VAL A 53 -4.91 -0.76 0.75
CA VAL A 53 -4.26 0.38 0.06
C VAL A 53 -5.31 1.38 -0.41
N ILE A 54 -6.36 0.92 -1.10
CA ILE A 54 -7.46 1.78 -1.59
C ILE A 54 -8.07 2.55 -0.41
N LYS A 55 -8.42 1.87 0.68
CA LYS A 55 -8.97 2.54 1.87
C LYS A 55 -8.03 3.63 2.38
N MET A 56 -6.74 3.34 2.51
CA MET A 56 -5.75 4.30 3.00
C MET A 56 -5.59 5.51 2.06
N LEU A 57 -5.61 5.31 0.74
CA LEU A 57 -5.56 6.39 -0.24
C LEU A 57 -6.84 7.24 -0.22
N THR A 58 -8.02 6.62 -0.14
CA THR A 58 -9.29 7.33 -0.03
C THR A 58 -9.39 8.11 1.29
N ASP A 59 -8.90 7.56 2.41
CA ASP A 59 -8.83 8.27 3.69
C ASP A 59 -7.90 9.52 3.61
N LEU A 60 -6.93 9.53 2.70
CA LEU A 60 -6.03 10.65 2.42
C LEU A 60 -6.60 11.66 1.40
N GLY A 61 -7.80 11.43 0.87
CA GLY A 61 -8.45 12.30 -0.11
C GLY A 61 -8.07 12.03 -1.57
N VAL A 62 -7.42 10.91 -1.86
CA VAL A 62 -7.16 10.49 -3.25
C VAL A 62 -8.46 10.03 -3.89
N GLU A 63 -8.83 10.66 -4.99
CA GLU A 63 -10.05 10.32 -5.74
C GLU A 63 -9.89 9.00 -6.51
N PRO A 64 -10.97 8.22 -6.71
CA PRO A 64 -10.91 6.91 -7.38
C PRO A 64 -10.30 6.95 -8.78
N GLU A 65 -10.45 8.06 -9.50
CA GLU A 65 -9.89 8.26 -10.85
C GLU A 65 -8.36 8.24 -10.86
N ASN A 66 -7.72 8.56 -9.73
CA ASN A 66 -6.27 8.54 -9.56
C ASN A 66 -5.76 7.19 -9.01
N ILE A 67 -6.63 6.18 -8.84
CA ILE A 67 -6.26 4.85 -8.34
C ILE A 67 -6.55 3.80 -9.41
N MET A 68 -5.50 3.36 -10.10
CA MET A 68 -5.57 2.33 -11.13
C MET A 68 -5.21 0.97 -10.54
N MET A 69 -6.15 0.03 -10.60
CA MET A 69 -5.95 -1.35 -10.13
C MET A 69 -5.88 -2.32 -11.31
N ASP A 70 -4.85 -3.15 -11.33
CA ASP A 70 -4.82 -4.35 -12.18
C ASP A 70 -5.26 -5.56 -11.35
N ASP A 71 -6.38 -6.17 -11.74
CA ASP A 71 -6.97 -7.32 -11.05
C ASP A 71 -6.67 -8.60 -11.82
N PHE A 72 -5.76 -9.40 -11.29
CA PHE A 72 -5.39 -10.70 -11.85
C PHE A 72 -6.43 -11.80 -11.56
N GLY A 73 -7.61 -11.47 -11.02
CA GLY A 73 -8.78 -12.35 -10.97
C GLY A 73 -8.66 -13.49 -9.96
N GLY A 74 -8.18 -13.19 -8.75
CA GLY A 74 -7.89 -14.16 -7.69
C GLY A 74 -9.02 -15.10 -7.29
#